data_AF-A0A947TIG2-F1
#
_entry.id   AF-A0A947TIG2-F1
#
_cell.length_a   1.000
_cell.length_b   1.000
_cell.length_c   1.000
_cell.angle_alpha   90.00
_cell.angle_beta   90.00
_cell.angle_gamma   90.00
#
_symmetry.space_group_name_H-M   'P 1'
#
loop_
_entity.id
_entity.type
_entity.pdbx_description
1 polymer ?
#
loop_
_entity_poly.entity_id
_entity_poly.type
_entity_poly.pdbx_seq_one_letter_code
_entity_poly.pdbx_strand_id
1 'polypeptide(L)' 'ESKKDFIHKISIAKKEIKETKHWLRLLARSNPECKDKIRLLWQEAQELLLIFSKTIRTTKGK' A
#
# COMPACT_ATOMS: atom_id res chain seq x y z
N GLU A 1 1.92 12.90 -20.00
CA GLU A 1 2.41 12.70 -18.62
C GLU A 1 3.87 12.25 -18.67
N SER A 2 4.74 12.70 -17.75
CA SER A 2 6.19 12.36 -17.80
C SER A 2 6.51 11.14 -16.92
N LYS A 3 7.61 10.43 -17.21
CA LYS A 3 8.11 9.34 -16.33
C LYS A 3 8.29 9.79 -14.87
N LYS A 4 8.77 11.02 -14.67
CA LYS A 4 8.96 11.61 -13.33
C LYS A 4 7.64 11.83 -12.60
N ASP A 5 6.64 12.37 -13.31
CA ASP A 5 5.30 12.61 -12.77
C ASP A 5 4.60 11.28 -12.40
N PHE A 6 4.69 10.27 -13.27
CA PHE A 6 4.20 8.93 -12.98
C PHE A 6 4.83 8.34 -11.71
N ILE A 7 6.17 8.38 -11.58
CA ILE A 7 6.87 7.90 -10.39
C ILE A 7 6.42 8.66 -9.14
N HIS A 8 6.23 9.98 -9.25
CA HIS A 8 5.76 10.80 -8.14
C HIS A 8 4.38 10.37 -7.65
N LYS A 9 3.41 10.19 -8.56
CA LYS A 9 2.05 9.73 -8.23
C LYS A 9 2.03 8.35 -7.59
N ILE A 10 2.76 7.38 -8.15
CA ILE A 10 2.88 6.04 -7.54
C ILE A 10 3.58 6.11 -6.17
N SER A 11 4.50 7.04 -5.98
CA SER A 11 5.15 7.25 -4.67
C SER A 11 4.18 7.81 -3.63
N ILE A 12 3.24 8.68 -4.02
CA ILE A 12 2.16 9.14 -3.15
C ILE A 12 1.26 7.95 -2.78
N ALA A 13 0.77 7.19 -3.77
CA ALA A 13 -0.06 6.01 -3.50
C ALA A 13 0.62 5.01 -2.55
N LYS A 14 1.94 4.84 -2.67
CA LYS A 14 2.73 4.01 -1.76
C LYS A 14 2.75 4.54 -0.32
N LYS A 15 2.74 5.86 -0.12
CA LYS A 15 2.64 6.48 1.21
C LYS A 15 1.25 6.23 1.80
N GLU A 16 0.20 6.49 1.02
CA GLU A 16 -1.19 6.26 1.43
C GLU A 16 -1.42 4.81 1.88
N ILE A 17 -0.95 3.82 1.11
CA ILE A 17 -1.07 2.39 1.47
C ILE A 17 -0.40 2.09 2.82
N LYS A 18 0.75 2.70 3.12
CA LYS A 18 1.42 2.48 4.41
C LYS A 18 0.58 3.01 5.57
N GLU A 19 -0.07 4.17 5.40
CA GLU A 19 -0.98 4.74 6.38
C GLU A 19 -2.23 3.87 6.53
N THR A 20 -2.85 3.43 5.43
CA THR A 20 -3.99 2.48 5.46
C THR A 20 -3.63 1.22 6.25
N LYS A 21 -2.46 0.63 6.01
CA LYS A 21 -1.99 -0.54 6.76
C LYS A 21 -1.80 -0.29 8.25
N HIS A 22 -1.39 0.93 8.62
CA HIS A 22 -1.30 1.32 10.03
C HIS A 22 -2.70 1.36 10.66
N TRP A 23 -3.66 2.01 9.99
CA TRP A 23 -5.05 2.10 10.43
C TRP A 23 -5.72 0.73 10.52
N LEU A 24 -5.52 -0.15 9.54
CA LEU A 24 -6.04 -1.53 9.59
C LEU A 24 -5.50 -2.30 10.81
N ARG A 25 -4.22 -2.08 11.17
CA ARG A 25 -3.65 -2.71 12.37
C ARG A 25 -4.26 -2.18 13.66
N LEU A 26 -4.52 -0.86 13.73
CA LEU A 26 -5.24 -0.26 14.87
C LEU A 26 -6.68 -0.78 14.94
N LEU A 27 -7.37 -0.83 13.81
CA LEU A 27 -8.75 -1.31 13.73
C LEU A 27 -8.88 -2.77 14.18
N ALA A 28 -7.93 -3.63 13.79
CA ALA A 28 -7.88 -5.02 14.23
C ALA A 28 -7.63 -5.19 15.74
N ARG A 29 -7.00 -4.21 16.38
CA ARG A 29 -6.81 -4.18 17.84
C ARG A 29 -8.07 -3.72 18.56
N SER A 30 -8.75 -2.71 18.01
CA SER A 30 -9.98 -2.17 18.60
C SER A 30 -11.21 -3.05 18.35
N ASN A 31 -11.20 -3.90 17.33
CA ASN A 31 -12.33 -4.76 16.92
C ASN A 31 -11.84 -6.21 16.72
N PRO A 32 -11.55 -6.96 17.81
CA PRO A 32 -10.99 -8.30 17.73
C PRO A 32 -11.88 -9.30 16.97
N GLU A 33 -13.20 -9.13 17.01
CA GLU A 33 -14.18 -9.95 16.30
C GLU A 33 -14.10 -9.80 14.78
N CYS A 34 -13.56 -8.68 14.28
CA CYS A 34 -13.37 -8.41 12.86
C CYS A 34 -11.94 -8.72 12.38
N LYS A 35 -11.05 -9.21 13.25
CA LYS A 35 -9.61 -9.32 13.01
C LYS A 35 -9.25 -10.11 11.75
N ASP A 36 -9.94 -11.21 11.46
CA ASP A 36 -9.64 -12.04 10.29
C ASP A 36 -10.01 -11.34 8.98
N LYS A 37 -11.15 -10.64 8.94
CA LYS A 37 -11.54 -9.81 7.78
C LYS A 37 -10.53 -8.67 7.56
N ILE A 38 -10.13 -8.00 8.65
CA ILE A 38 -9.15 -6.90 8.59
C ILE A 38 -7.77 -7.42 8.17
N ARG A 39 -7.40 -8.64 8.56
CA ARG A 39 -6.15 -9.27 8.14
C ARG A 39 -6.11 -9.48 6.63
N LEU A 40 -7.21 -9.91 6.01
CA LEU A 40 -7.31 -10.04 4.55
C LEU A 40 -7.07 -8.69 3.85
N LEU A 41 -7.75 -7.62 4.29
CA LEU A 41 -7.54 -6.27 3.76
C LEU A 41 -6.10 -5.78 3.95
N TRP A 42 -5.48 -6.12 5.09
CA TRP A 42 -4.09 -5.76 5.35
C TRP A 42 -3.11 -6.50 4.41
N GLN A 43 -3.41 -7.76 4.06
CA GLN A 43 -2.64 -8.54 3.10
C GLN A 43 -2.76 -7.96 1.69
N GLU A 44 -3.98 -7.64 1.23
CA GLU A 44 -4.19 -6.97 -0.06
C GLU A 44 -3.42 -5.63 -0.14
N ALA A 45 -3.49 -4.81 0.92
CA ALA A 45 -2.73 -3.58 0.99
C ALA A 45 -1.20 -3.82 0.94
N GLN A 46 -0.71 -4.91 1.52
CA GLN A 46 0.71 -5.30 1.42
C GLN A 46 1.07 -5.72 -0.01
N GLU A 47 0.21 -6.45 -0.71
CA GLU A 47 0.43 -6.86 -2.10
C GLU A 47 0.49 -5.63 -3.02
N LEU A 48 -0.45 -4.69 -2.88
CA LEU A 48 -0.43 -3.41 -3.60
C LEU A 48 0.86 -2.62 -3.35
N LEU A 49 1.34 -2.60 -2.10
CA LEU A 49 2.61 -1.95 -1.74
C LEU A 49 3.79 -2.56 -2.50
N LEU A 50 3.82 -3.88 -2.64
CA LEU A 50 4.87 -4.62 -3.34
C LEU A 50 4.81 -4.36 -4.86
N ILE A 51 3.60 -4.40 -5.44
CA ILE A 51 3.37 -4.09 -6.86
C ILE A 51 3.87 -2.68 -7.16
N PHE A 52 3.44 -1.65 -6.42
CA PHE A 52 3.86 -0.27 -6.66
C PHE A 52 5.35 -0.05 -6.43
N SER A 53 5.95 -0.74 -5.45
CA SER A 53 7.39 -0.70 -5.24
C SER A 53 8.16 -1.28 -6.44
N LYS A 54 7.69 -2.40 -7.00
CA LYS A 54 8.27 -2.99 -8.21
C LYS A 54 8.03 -2.09 -9.43
N THR A 55 6.86 -1.50 -9.59
CA THR A 55 6.55 -0.55 -10.66
C THR A 55 7.51 0.63 -10.65
N ILE A 56 7.70 1.30 -9.51
CA ILE A 56 8.67 2.40 -9.38
C ILE A 56 10.07 1.95 -9.79
N ARG A 57 10.52 0.77 -9.31
CA ARG A 57 11.86 0.25 -9.63
C ARG A 57 12.04 -0.02 -11.12
N THR A 58 11.03 -0.62 -11.75
CA THR A 58 11.05 -0.91 -13.20
C THR A 58 11.02 0.36 -14.03
N THR A 59 10.24 1.38 -13.64
CA THR A 59 10.18 2.65 -14.37
C THR A 59 11.45 3.49 -14.21
N LYS A 60 12.17 3.38 -13.09
CA LYS A 60 13.47 4.03 -12.89
C LYS A 60 14.63 3.35 -13.62
N GLY A 61 14.57 2.02 -13.76
CA GLY A 61 15.59 1.23 -14.46
C GLY A 61 15.44 1.20 -15.99
N LYS A 62 14.40 1.86 -16.54
CA LYS A 62 14.16 2.09 -17.97
C LYS A 62 14.29 3.56 -18.31
#